data_AF-A0AAE3U6N4-F1
#
_entry.id   AF-A0AAE3U6N4-F1
#
_cell.length_a   1.000
_cell.length_b   1.000
_cell.length_c   1.000
_cell.angle_alpha   90.00
_cell.angle_beta   90.00
_cell.angle_gamma   90.00
#
_symmetry.space_group_name_H-M   'P 1'
#
loop_
_entity.id
_entity.type
_entity.pdbx_description
1 polymer ?
#
loop_
_entity_poly.entity_id
_entity_poly.type
_entity_poly.pdbx_seq_one_letter_code
_entity_poly.pdbx_strand_id
1 'polypeptide(L)'
;MGKFDAVIEKHTNLGVHANNIEYAISAIKDGVRREYILETLTADYRGMTSQQATALLEDLYARAGGEFKQESRAGYLYGIFLLLIGFGASFYIFYVMRYGGKLSLVMIVCAIGGIIGGIGYILSAILGTHREEDSPF
;
A
#
# COMPACT_ATOMS: atom_id res chain seq x y z
N MET A 1 -6.91 0.88 25.06
CA MET A 1 -8.14 0.69 24.29
C MET A 1 -7.77 0.74 22.83
N GLY A 2 -7.87 -0.39 22.14
CA GLY A 2 -7.56 -0.55 20.73
C GLY A 2 -8.52 0.27 19.86
N LYS A 3 -8.02 0.70 18.70
CA LYS A 3 -8.74 1.52 17.70
C LYS A 3 -10.07 0.89 17.22
N PHE A 4 -10.26 -0.41 17.43
CA PHE A 4 -11.41 -1.20 16.97
C PHE A 4 -12.30 -1.76 18.09
N ASP A 5 -11.96 -1.57 19.37
CA ASP A 5 -12.69 -2.19 20.49
C ASP A 5 -14.18 -1.83 20.49
N ALA A 6 -14.49 -0.57 20.19
CA ALA A 6 -15.86 -0.08 20.11
C ALA A 6 -16.62 -0.54 18.83
N VAL A 7 -15.93 -1.06 17.80
CA VAL A 7 -16.57 -1.71 16.64
C VAL A 7 -16.89 -3.16 16.97
N ILE A 8 -15.92 -3.83 17.62
CA ILE A 8 -16.05 -5.21 18.08
C ILE A 8 -17.26 -5.33 19.01
N GLU A 9 -17.36 -4.46 20.02
CA GLU A 9 -18.47 -4.47 20.97
C GLU A 9 -19.82 -4.23 20.28
N LYS A 10 -19.91 -3.23 19.39
CA LYS A 10 -21.15 -2.89 18.66
C LYS A 10 -21.65 -4.07 17.82
N HIS A 11 -20.79 -4.68 17.01
CA HIS A 11 -21.23 -5.76 16.10
C HIS A 11 -21.39 -7.11 16.78
N THR A 12 -20.65 -7.37 17.86
CA THR A 12 -20.88 -8.56 18.69
C THR A 12 -22.28 -8.51 19.32
N ASN A 13 -22.71 -7.34 19.80
CA ASN A 13 -24.06 -7.13 20.33
C ASN A 13 -25.17 -7.26 19.25
N LEU A 14 -24.82 -7.06 17.98
CA LEU A 14 -25.73 -7.27 16.83
C LEU A 14 -25.75 -8.73 16.34
N GLY A 15 -25.09 -9.65 17.05
CA GLY A 15 -25.06 -11.07 16.73
C GLY A 15 -24.01 -11.47 15.68
N VAL A 16 -23.06 -10.59 15.34
CA VAL A 16 -21.95 -10.94 14.45
C VAL A 16 -20.91 -11.75 15.22
N HIS A 17 -20.53 -12.91 14.70
CA HIS A 17 -19.49 -13.75 15.31
C HIS A 17 -18.15 -13.03 15.39
N ALA A 18 -17.48 -13.12 16.53
CA ALA A 18 -16.17 -12.50 16.77
C ALA A 18 -15.12 -12.88 15.71
N ASN A 19 -15.12 -14.14 15.24
CA ASN A 19 -14.21 -14.61 14.19
C ASN A 19 -14.37 -13.84 12.86
N ASN A 20 -15.59 -13.38 12.54
CA ASN A 20 -15.85 -12.60 11.33
C ASN A 20 -15.34 -11.18 11.48
N ILE A 21 -15.48 -10.61 12.69
CA ILE A 21 -14.96 -9.28 13.01
C ILE A 21 -13.42 -9.29 13.01
N GLU A 22 -12.80 -10.30 13.60
CA GLU A 22 -11.35 -10.46 13.63
C GLU A 22 -10.78 -10.65 12.21
N TYR A 23 -11.42 -11.50 11.40
CA TYR A 23 -11.08 -11.63 9.99
C TYR A 23 -11.20 -10.30 9.25
N ALA A 24 -12.31 -9.56 9.42
CA ALA A 24 -12.49 -8.28 8.76
C ALA A 24 -11.42 -7.27 9.17
N ILE A 25 -11.05 -7.21 10.46
CA ILE A 25 -9.97 -6.36 10.95
C ILE A 25 -8.62 -6.77 10.35
N SER A 26 -8.31 -8.06 10.28
CA SER A 26 -7.07 -8.54 9.66
C SER A 26 -7.05 -8.21 8.17
N ALA A 27 -8.09 -8.59 7.43
CA ALA A 27 -8.17 -8.37 5.98
C ALA A 27 -8.09 -6.88 5.63
N ILE A 28 -8.70 -6.02 6.44
CA ILE A 28 -8.59 -4.56 6.31
C ILE A 28 -7.14 -4.09 6.55
N LYS A 29 -6.46 -4.59 7.59
CA LYS A 29 -5.05 -4.27 7.86
C LYS A 29 -4.11 -4.77 6.76
N ASP A 30 -4.45 -5.92 6.18
CA ASP A 30 -3.69 -6.57 5.10
C ASP A 30 -3.93 -5.89 3.73
N GLY A 31 -4.81 -4.88 3.67
CA GLY A 31 -5.11 -4.14 2.44
C GLY A 31 -5.93 -4.95 1.44
N VAL A 32 -6.69 -5.95 1.90
CA VAL A 32 -7.59 -6.73 1.04
C VAL A 32 -8.71 -5.81 0.54
N ARG A 33 -9.09 -5.97 -0.74
CA ARG A 33 -10.16 -5.17 -1.35
C ARG A 33 -11.49 -5.41 -0.66
N ARG A 34 -12.28 -4.33 -0.53
CA ARG A 34 -13.59 -4.37 0.13
C ARG A 34 -14.50 -5.42 -0.47
N GLU A 35 -14.50 -5.61 -1.79
CA GLU A 35 -15.35 -6.60 -2.45
C GLU A 35 -15.03 -8.03 -1.98
N TYR A 36 -13.74 -8.39 -1.89
CA TYR A 36 -13.33 -9.73 -1.45
C TYR A 36 -13.60 -9.98 0.03
N ILE A 37 -13.45 -8.95 0.86
CA ILE A 37 -13.81 -9.06 2.28
C ILE A 37 -15.32 -9.29 2.39
N LEU A 38 -16.11 -8.54 1.63
CA LEU A 38 -17.56 -8.66 1.63
C LEU A 38 -18.00 -10.05 1.13
N GLU A 39 -17.46 -10.51 0.01
CA GLU A 39 -17.70 -11.86 -0.54
C GLU A 39 -17.41 -12.94 0.49
N THR A 40 -16.25 -12.86 1.15
CA THR A 40 -15.84 -13.84 2.17
C THR A 40 -16.72 -13.78 3.42
N LEU A 41 -17.12 -12.59 3.86
CA LEU A 41 -18.01 -12.41 5.01
C LEU A 41 -19.43 -12.93 4.71
N THR A 42 -19.91 -12.76 3.48
CA THR A 42 -21.23 -13.24 3.03
C THR A 42 -21.24 -14.69 2.59
N ALA A 43 -20.10 -15.37 2.59
CA ALA A 43 -20.04 -16.78 2.22
C ALA A 43 -20.90 -17.63 3.16
N ASP A 44 -21.54 -18.66 2.61
CA ASP A 44 -22.57 -19.46 3.31
C ASP A 44 -22.10 -20.01 4.67
N TYR A 45 -20.82 -20.37 4.79
CA TYR A 45 -20.24 -20.91 6.02
C TYR A 45 -20.00 -19.86 7.12
N ARG A 46 -20.02 -18.56 6.78
CA ARG A 46 -19.82 -17.45 7.73
C ARG A 46 -21.11 -16.86 8.26
N GLY A 47 -22.22 -17.11 7.57
CA GLY A 47 -23.58 -16.82 8.03
C GLY A 47 -23.89 -15.33 8.21
N MET A 48 -23.15 -14.40 7.56
CA MET A 48 -23.50 -12.98 7.58
C MET A 48 -24.31 -12.59 6.35
N THR A 49 -25.29 -11.72 6.56
CA THR A 49 -25.99 -11.09 5.43
C THR A 49 -25.11 -10.00 4.81
N SER A 50 -25.36 -9.69 3.52
CA SER A 50 -24.68 -8.59 2.83
C SER A 50 -24.84 -7.25 3.55
N GLN A 51 -26.01 -6.98 4.14
CA GLN A 51 -26.23 -5.79 4.97
C GLN A 51 -25.36 -5.76 6.22
N GLN A 52 -25.25 -6.88 6.95
CA GLN A 52 -24.41 -6.98 8.14
C GLN A 52 -22.93 -6.83 7.80
N ALA A 53 -22.47 -7.46 6.73
CA ALA A 53 -21.09 -7.38 6.26
C ALA A 53 -20.73 -5.95 5.81
N THR A 54 -21.64 -5.30 5.08
CA THR A 54 -21.47 -3.91 4.63
C THR A 54 -21.37 -2.94 5.80
N ALA A 55 -22.30 -3.04 6.78
CA ALA A 55 -22.31 -2.18 7.95
C ALA A 55 -21.04 -2.35 8.81
N LEU A 56 -20.58 -3.59 9.00
CA LEU A 56 -19.32 -3.89 9.69
C LEU A 56 -18.13 -3.25 8.97
N LEU A 57 -18.05 -3.42 7.65
CA LEU A 57 -16.96 -2.87 6.86
C LEU A 57 -16.96 -1.33 6.90
N GLU A 58 -18.12 -0.68 6.80
CA GLU A 58 -18.22 0.78 6.89
C GLU A 58 -17.71 1.33 8.22
N ASP A 59 -18.11 0.72 9.34
CA ASP A 59 -17.64 1.13 10.66
C ASP A 59 -16.13 0.90 10.83
N LEU A 60 -15.61 -0.21 10.30
CA LEU A 60 -14.18 -0.52 10.35
C LEU A 60 -13.36 0.45 9.48
N TYR A 61 -13.81 0.76 8.26
CA TYR A 61 -13.14 1.72 7.37
C TYR A 61 -13.24 3.15 7.91
N ALA A 62 -14.39 3.56 8.44
CA ALA A 62 -14.56 4.88 9.06
C ALA A 62 -13.60 5.08 10.23
N ARG A 63 -13.39 4.06 11.07
CA ARG A 63 -12.40 4.11 12.16
C ARG A 63 -10.97 3.94 11.70
N ALA A 64 -10.72 3.17 10.65
CA ALA A 64 -9.39 3.01 10.08
C ALA A 64 -8.84 4.32 9.48
N GLY A 65 -9.71 5.19 8.99
CA GLY A 65 -9.36 6.45 8.31
C GLY A 65 -9.66 6.44 6.80
N GLY A 66 -10.57 5.57 6.35
CA GLY A 66 -10.93 5.35 4.95
C GLY A 66 -10.51 3.97 4.42
N GLU A 67 -10.84 3.68 3.16
CA GLU A 67 -10.26 2.53 2.43
C GLU A 67 -8.74 2.66 2.48
N PHE A 68 -8.07 1.64 3.04
CA PHE A 68 -6.61 1.64 3.18
C PHE A 68 -5.98 2.00 1.83
N LYS A 69 -5.10 2.99 1.86
CA LYS A 69 -4.21 3.33 0.73
C LYS A 69 -3.54 2.05 0.28
N GLN A 70 -3.95 1.55 -0.88
CA GLN A 70 -3.26 0.48 -1.54
C GLN A 70 -1.89 1.03 -1.93
N GLU A 71 -0.85 0.61 -1.22
CA GLU A 71 0.51 1.07 -1.52
C GLU A 71 0.91 0.53 -2.90
N SER A 72 1.35 1.41 -3.80
CA SER A 72 1.74 1.01 -5.16
C SER A 72 3.02 0.17 -5.11
N ARG A 73 2.87 -1.15 -5.33
CA ARG A 73 3.99 -2.08 -5.40
C ARG A 73 4.90 -1.74 -6.58
N ALA A 74 4.30 -1.36 -7.71
CA ALA A 74 5.02 -0.87 -8.87
C ALA A 74 5.84 0.39 -8.55
N GLY A 75 5.26 1.34 -7.81
CA GLY A 75 5.95 2.56 -7.39
C GLY A 75 7.22 2.31 -6.57
N TYR A 76 7.19 1.32 -5.67
CA TYR A 76 8.40 0.89 -4.95
C TYR A 76 9.44 0.27 -5.88
N LEU A 77 9.02 -0.62 -6.79
CA LEU A 77 9.93 -1.29 -7.72
C LEU A 77 10.64 -0.29 -8.64
N TYR A 78 9.89 0.61 -9.28
CA TYR A 78 10.45 1.66 -10.13
C TYR A 78 11.32 2.64 -9.33
N GLY A 79 10.88 2.98 -8.12
CA GLY A 79 11.63 3.83 -7.20
C GLY A 79 13.00 3.26 -6.85
N ILE A 80 13.06 1.97 -6.46
CA ILE A 80 14.31 1.26 -6.14
C ILE A 80 15.20 1.14 -7.38
N PHE A 81 14.63 0.82 -8.54
CA PHE A 81 15.39 0.69 -9.78
C PHE A 81 16.05 2.01 -10.20
N LEU A 82 15.31 3.12 -10.12
CA LEU A 82 15.84 4.46 -10.38
C LEU A 82 16.92 4.86 -9.37
N LEU A 83 16.75 4.52 -8.09
CA LEU A 83 17.78 4.73 -7.08
C LEU A 83 19.07 3.95 -7.40
N LEU A 84 18.97 2.70 -7.84
CA LEU A 84 20.15 1.90 -8.24
C LEU A 84 20.90 2.55 -9.41
N ILE A 85 20.18 3.04 -10.43
CA ILE A 85 20.78 3.78 -11.54
C ILE A 85 21.47 5.05 -11.02
N GLY A 86 20.78 5.80 -10.17
CA GLY A 86 21.28 7.03 -9.57
C GLY A 86 22.56 6.82 -8.75
N PHE A 87 22.57 5.81 -7.87
CA PHE A 87 23.75 5.43 -7.09
C PHE A 87 24.89 4.89 -7.96
N GLY A 88 24.60 4.06 -8.96
CA GLY A 88 25.61 3.57 -9.89
C GLY A 88 26.29 4.70 -10.67
N ALA A 89 25.48 5.64 -11.19
CA ALA A 89 26.00 6.83 -11.86
C ALA A 89 26.80 7.73 -10.91
N SER A 90 26.32 7.93 -9.68
CA SER A 90 27.03 8.72 -8.66
C SER A 90 28.37 8.10 -8.27
N PHE A 91 28.42 6.78 -8.14
CA PHE A 91 29.66 6.03 -7.89
C PHE A 91 30.66 6.21 -9.03
N TYR A 92 30.20 6.14 -10.29
CA TYR A 92 31.07 6.39 -11.45
C TYR A 92 31.59 7.83 -11.47
N ILE A 93 30.75 8.83 -11.17
CA ILE A 93 31.18 10.23 -11.07
C ILE A 93 32.27 10.37 -10.00
N PHE A 94 32.06 9.80 -8.82
CA PHE A 94 33.06 9.78 -7.76
C PHE A 94 34.38 9.13 -8.20
N TYR A 95 34.29 7.98 -8.87
CA TYR A 95 35.45 7.27 -9.41
C TYR A 95 36.24 8.15 -10.40
N VAL A 96 35.57 8.78 -11.36
CA VAL A 96 36.20 9.67 -12.34
C VAL A 96 36.84 10.89 -11.67
N MET A 97 36.20 11.47 -10.66
CA MET A 97 36.77 12.58 -9.89
C MET A 97 38.03 12.16 -9.11
N ARG A 98 38.09 10.91 -8.65
CA ARG A 98 39.19 10.42 -7.81
C ARG A 98 40.39 9.91 -8.60
N TYR A 99 40.15 9.19 -9.69
CA TYR A 99 41.17 8.46 -10.45
C TYR A 99 41.41 9.03 -11.85
N GLY A 100 40.66 10.07 -12.23
CA GLY A 100 40.68 10.63 -13.58
C GLY A 100 39.86 9.79 -14.56
N GLY A 101 39.31 10.45 -15.58
CA GLY A 101 38.46 9.82 -16.58
C GLY A 101 37.64 10.83 -17.38
N LYS A 102 36.75 10.33 -18.24
CA LYS A 102 35.82 11.18 -19.01
C LYS A 102 34.47 11.22 -18.30
N LEU A 103 34.06 12.43 -17.93
CA LEU A 103 32.73 12.70 -17.42
C LEU A 103 31.83 13.17 -18.57
N SER A 104 30.68 12.53 -18.73
CA SER A 104 29.63 12.99 -19.65
C SER A 104 28.51 13.67 -18.86
N LEU A 105 27.93 14.72 -19.43
CA LEU A 105 26.76 15.39 -18.87
C LEU A 105 25.59 14.41 -18.66
N VAL A 106 25.49 13.38 -19.50
CA VAL A 106 24.49 12.29 -19.36
C VAL A 106 24.63 11.58 -18.01
N MET A 107 25.85 11.34 -17.53
CA MET A 107 26.07 10.65 -16.25
C MET A 107 25.59 11.49 -15.06
N ILE A 108 25.80 12.81 -15.12
CA ILE A 108 25.31 13.74 -14.09
C ILE A 108 23.79 13.75 -14.08
N VAL A 109 23.16 13.81 -15.26
CA VAL A 109 21.70 13.78 -15.40
C VAL A 109 21.13 12.45 -14.89
N CYS A 110 21.75 11.31 -15.19
CA CYS A 110 21.33 10.00 -14.68
C CYS A 110 21.48 9.89 -13.16
N ALA A 111 22.56 10.44 -12.58
CA ALA A 111 22.77 10.45 -11.13
C ALA A 111 21.67 11.25 -10.41
N ILE A 112 21.47 12.50 -10.82
CA ILE A 112 20.49 13.41 -10.20
C ILE A 112 19.07 12.92 -10.48
N GLY A 113 18.75 12.59 -11.73
CA GLY A 113 17.44 12.13 -12.16
C GLY A 113 17.06 10.78 -11.56
N GLY A 114 18.00 9.84 -11.47
CA GLY A 114 17.76 8.54 -10.83
C GLY A 114 17.49 8.68 -9.32
N ILE A 115 18.23 9.54 -8.62
CA ILE A 115 18.01 9.77 -7.19
C ILE A 115 16.69 10.49 -6.94
N ILE A 116 16.46 11.65 -7.57
CA ILE A 116 15.25 12.45 -7.36
C ILE A 116 14.02 11.68 -7.84
N GLY A 117 14.09 11.06 -9.03
CA GLY A 117 13.01 10.25 -9.56
C GLY A 117 12.71 9.03 -8.69
N GLY A 118 13.75 8.33 -8.23
CA GLY A 118 13.60 7.16 -7.36
C GLY A 118 12.95 7.51 -6.02
N ILE A 119 13.41 8.57 -5.35
CA ILE A 119 12.80 9.08 -4.12
C ILE A 119 11.36 9.53 -4.38
N GLY A 120 11.12 10.26 -5.48
CA GLY A 120 9.79 10.73 -5.85
C GLY A 120 8.80 9.58 -6.04
N TYR A 121 9.20 8.51 -6.72
CA TYR A 121 8.36 7.32 -6.91
C TYR A 121 8.06 6.60 -5.59
N ILE A 122 9.05 6.42 -4.71
CA ILE A 122 8.82 5.81 -3.38
C ILE A 122 7.89 6.67 -2.53
N LEU A 123 8.10 7.99 -2.51
CA LEU A 123 7.23 8.90 -1.79
C LEU A 123 5.81 8.87 -2.37
N SER A 124 5.65 8.80 -3.69
CA SER A 124 4.33 8.69 -4.32
C SER A 124 3.62 7.37 -3.98
N ALA A 125 4.37 6.28 -3.81
CA ALA A 125 3.84 4.97 -3.40
C ALA A 125 3.36 5.00 -1.95
N ILE A 126 4.16 5.56 -1.04
CA ILE A 126 3.80 5.75 0.39
C ILE A 126 2.63 6.72 0.54
N LEU A 127 2.66 7.82 -0.23
CA LEU A 127 1.60 8.81 -0.25
C LEU A 127 0.37 8.35 -1.06
N GLY A 128 0.36 7.13 -1.60
CA GLY A 128 -0.79 6.52 -2.28
C GLY A 128 -1.42 7.40 -3.35
N THR A 129 -0.65 8.28 -3.99
CA THR A 129 -1.14 9.18 -5.05
C THR A 129 -1.35 8.44 -6.36
N HIS A 130 -0.71 7.28 -6.53
CA HIS A 130 -0.96 6.35 -7.61
C HIS A 130 -1.63 5.11 -7.03
N ARG A 131 -2.97 5.10 -7.08
CA ARG A 131 -3.76 3.88 -6.91
C ARG A 131 -3.37 2.97 -8.08
N GLU A 132 -2.95 1.74 -7.83
CA GLU A 132 -2.91 0.74 -8.90
C GLU A 132 -4.37 0.59 -9.37
N GLU A 133 -4.70 1.10 -10.56
CA GLU A 133 -5.95 0.74 -11.23
C GLU A 133 -5.81 -0.74 -11.59
N ASP A 134 -6.64 -1.57 -10.97
CA ASP A 134 -6.67 -3.00 -11.25
C ASP A 134 -7.16 -3.22 -12.68
N SER A 135 -6.22 -3.32 -13.64
CA SER A 135 -6.48 -4.10 -14.85
C SER A 135 -6.68 -5.56 -14.44
N PRO A 136 -7.70 -6.26 -14.98
CA PRO A 136 -8.18 -7.56 -14.48
C PRO A 136 -7.26 -8.76 -14.83
N PHE A 137 -5.95 -8.55 -14.97
CA PHE A 137 -4.98 -9.59 -15.32
C PHE A 137 -3.94 -9.78 -14.23
#